data_AF-A0A0F7JJY4-F1
#
_entry.id   AF-A0A0F7JJY4-F1
#
_cell.length_a   1.000
_cell.length_b   1.000
_cell.length_c   1.000
_cell.angle_alpha   90.00
_cell.angle_beta   90.00
_cell.angle_gamma   90.00
#
_symmetry.space_group_name_H-M   'P 1'
#
loop_
_entity.id
_entity.type
_entity.pdbx_description
1 polymer ?
#
loop_
_entity_poly.entity_id
_entity_poly.type
_entity_poly.pdbx_seq_one_letter_code
_entity_poly.pdbx_strand_id
1 'polypeptide(L)'
;MSVSRLELLKFMNSGDLDANGHHTGMTGLIGEPLAVGLILHHLRQTNPGAALISTKVTTGAKKGPRLDAWIDDGQGKLYQTEIKMWGGNAIGGVYLAPDTSHEQLREIGQRQWHRWIWDQENTRFQEALVQKVLTPMLPPSELDKASYTVEPLLCLWWLVHPDDTDTSWTTVPLTPTPEFPFPQVHVFSLTRYLMDLEEDVLHLELPLLEQRFAWLDRIFPDPPAL
;
A
#
# COMPACT_ATOMS: atom_id res chain seq x y z
N MET A 1 13.00 -11.91 1.68
CA MET A 1 12.27 -12.82 0.77
C MET A 1 12.39 -12.33 -0.66
N SER A 2 12.57 -13.22 -1.63
CA SER A 2 12.63 -12.87 -3.06
C SER A 2 11.24 -12.86 -3.68
N VAL A 3 10.94 -11.86 -4.50
CA VAL A 3 9.64 -11.70 -5.19
C VAL A 3 9.88 -11.45 -6.67
N SER A 4 9.29 -12.27 -7.54
CA SER A 4 9.29 -11.99 -8.98
C SER A 4 8.32 -10.86 -9.29
N ARG A 5 8.83 -9.77 -9.83
CA ARG A 5 8.07 -8.55 -10.16
C ARG A 5 6.99 -8.82 -11.21
N LEU A 6 7.37 -9.50 -12.30
CA LEU A 6 6.48 -9.79 -13.41
C LEU A 6 5.38 -10.78 -13.04
N GLU A 7 5.72 -11.86 -12.32
CA GLU A 7 4.71 -12.81 -11.83
C GLU A 7 3.76 -12.17 -10.83
N LEU A 8 4.26 -11.28 -9.96
CA LEU A 8 3.42 -10.53 -9.03
C LEU A 8 2.44 -9.60 -9.77
N LEU A 9 2.93 -8.83 -10.75
CA LEU A 9 2.08 -7.96 -11.57
C LEU A 9 1.03 -8.77 -12.33
N LYS A 10 1.44 -9.88 -12.95
CA LYS A 10 0.54 -10.79 -13.68
C LYS A 10 -0.53 -11.37 -12.74
N PHE A 11 -0.12 -11.87 -11.57
CA PHE A 11 -1.04 -12.42 -10.58
C PHE A 11 -2.04 -11.37 -10.10
N MET A 12 -1.61 -10.14 -9.82
CA MET A 12 -2.49 -9.16 -9.20
C MET A 12 -3.32 -8.32 -10.19
N ASN A 13 -2.86 -8.15 -11.43
CA ASN A 13 -3.48 -7.26 -12.43
C ASN A 13 -4.06 -7.98 -13.66
N SER A 14 -3.45 -9.08 -14.09
CA SER A 14 -3.78 -9.70 -15.38
C SER A 14 -4.84 -10.81 -15.28
N GLY A 15 -5.31 -11.14 -14.07
CA GLY A 15 -6.36 -12.15 -13.88
C GLY A 15 -5.94 -13.51 -14.45
N ASP A 16 -4.76 -14.00 -14.05
CA ASP A 16 -4.28 -15.33 -14.42
C ASP A 16 -5.39 -16.36 -14.16
N LEU A 17 -5.87 -17.02 -15.21
CA LEU A 17 -7.00 -17.93 -15.13
C LEU A 17 -6.70 -19.12 -14.20
N ASP A 18 -5.43 -19.50 -14.09
CA ASP A 18 -4.99 -20.57 -13.19
C ASP A 18 -4.99 -20.11 -11.72
N ALA A 19 -4.97 -18.80 -11.48
CA ALA A 19 -5.10 -18.19 -10.15
C ALA A 19 -6.56 -17.89 -9.75
N ASN A 20 -7.55 -18.24 -10.60
CA ASN A 20 -8.95 -18.04 -10.30
C ASN A 20 -9.35 -18.72 -8.99
N GLY A 21 -10.00 -17.97 -8.10
CA GLY A 21 -10.38 -18.43 -6.76
C GLY A 21 -9.27 -18.32 -5.71
N HIS A 22 -8.01 -18.08 -6.10
CA HIS A 22 -6.89 -17.91 -5.17
C HIS A 22 -6.62 -16.45 -4.79
N HIS A 23 -6.99 -15.48 -5.63
CA HIS A 23 -6.64 -14.06 -5.42
C HIS A 23 -7.04 -13.52 -4.04
N THR A 24 -8.27 -13.73 -3.58
CA THR A 24 -8.72 -13.19 -2.28
C THR A 24 -7.93 -13.77 -1.12
N GLY A 25 -7.74 -15.10 -1.10
CA GLY A 25 -6.99 -15.79 -0.05
C GLY A 25 -5.52 -15.38 -0.04
N MET A 26 -4.89 -15.37 -1.22
CA MET A 26 -3.49 -14.96 -1.37
C MET A 26 -3.30 -13.48 -1.02
N THR A 27 -4.19 -12.59 -1.47
CA THR A 27 -4.14 -11.16 -1.11
C THR A 27 -4.29 -10.96 0.39
N GLY A 28 -5.17 -11.73 1.07
CA GLY A 28 -5.25 -11.70 2.52
C GLY A 28 -3.96 -12.17 3.20
N LEU A 29 -3.29 -13.18 2.63
CA LEU A 29 -2.04 -13.74 3.16
C LEU A 29 -0.82 -12.84 2.93
N ILE A 30 -0.68 -12.22 1.75
CA ILE A 30 0.54 -11.51 1.34
C ILE A 30 0.37 -10.00 1.29
N GLY A 31 -0.85 -9.49 1.21
CA GLY A 31 -1.13 -8.12 0.76
C GLY A 31 -0.50 -7.03 1.62
N GLU A 32 -0.89 -6.92 2.89
CA GLU A 32 -0.32 -5.89 3.79
C GLU A 32 1.20 -6.06 3.96
N PRO A 33 1.76 -7.28 4.24
CA PRO A 33 3.21 -7.44 4.32
C PRO A 33 3.93 -7.00 3.04
N LEU A 34 3.41 -7.36 1.88
CA LEU A 34 3.99 -7.01 0.58
C LEU A 34 3.98 -5.51 0.35
N ALA A 35 2.85 -4.84 0.60
CA ALA A 35 2.73 -3.40 0.45
C ALA A 35 3.71 -2.65 1.36
N VAL A 36 3.83 -3.04 2.64
CA VAL A 36 4.83 -2.49 3.55
C VAL A 36 6.25 -2.72 3.01
N GLY A 37 6.56 -3.94 2.56
CA GLY A 37 7.86 -4.26 1.99
C GLY A 37 8.22 -3.40 0.78
N LEU A 38 7.25 -3.14 -0.10
CA LEU A 38 7.43 -2.28 -1.28
C LEU A 38 7.56 -0.79 -0.92
N ILE A 39 6.80 -0.30 0.06
CA ILE A 39 6.97 1.06 0.60
C ILE A 39 8.39 1.23 1.15
N LEU A 40 8.86 0.28 1.97
CA LEU A 40 10.21 0.33 2.52
C LEU A 40 11.28 0.21 1.44
N HIS A 41 11.08 -0.65 0.44
CA HIS A 41 11.98 -0.76 -0.71
C HIS A 41 12.11 0.59 -1.45
N HIS A 42 10.99 1.28 -1.67
CA HIS A 42 10.98 2.63 -2.25
C HIS A 42 11.70 3.65 -1.37
N LEU A 43 11.28 3.80 -0.11
CA LEU A 43 11.84 4.80 0.80
C LEU A 43 13.34 4.61 1.04
N ARG A 44 13.82 3.35 1.10
CA ARG A 44 15.24 3.05 1.34
C ARG A 44 16.17 3.36 0.17
N GLN A 45 15.63 3.61 -1.02
CA GLN A 45 16.45 4.09 -2.14
C GLN A 45 17.10 5.44 -1.82
N THR A 46 16.42 6.28 -1.03
CA THR A 46 16.93 7.59 -0.58
C THR A 46 17.29 7.58 0.90
N ASN A 47 16.56 6.82 1.72
CA ASN A 47 16.66 6.84 3.18
C ASN A 47 16.88 5.44 3.74
N PRO A 48 18.13 4.95 3.83
CA PRO A 48 18.42 3.60 4.31
C PRO A 48 17.86 3.29 5.71
N GLY A 49 17.59 4.31 6.53
CA GLY A 49 17.02 4.19 7.86
C GLY A 49 15.50 3.97 7.90
N ALA A 50 14.79 4.00 6.78
CA ALA A 50 13.34 3.81 6.78
C ALA A 50 12.97 2.41 7.33
N ALA A 51 11.91 2.35 8.14
CA ALA A 51 11.56 1.13 8.88
C ALA A 51 10.06 1.01 9.18
N LEU A 52 9.58 -0.23 9.23
CA LEU A 52 8.27 -0.54 9.82
C LEU A 52 8.40 -0.42 11.35
N ILE A 53 7.63 0.48 11.94
CA ILE A 53 7.58 0.66 13.39
C ILE A 53 6.57 -0.27 14.03
N SER A 54 5.36 -0.36 13.46
CA SER A 54 4.26 -1.13 14.05
C SER A 54 3.18 -1.42 13.03
N THR A 55 2.53 -2.58 13.14
CA THR A 55 1.27 -2.89 12.43
C THR A 55 0.03 -2.62 13.27
N LYS A 56 0.21 -2.12 14.49
CA LYS A 56 -0.88 -1.73 15.37
C LYS A 56 -1.07 -0.22 15.29
N VAL A 57 -1.95 0.21 14.39
CA VAL A 57 -2.32 1.62 14.23
C VAL A 57 -3.74 1.82 14.74
N THR A 58 -3.88 2.59 15.82
CA THR A 58 -5.19 2.83 16.47
C THR A 58 -5.32 4.28 16.89
N THR A 59 -6.56 4.75 17.04
CA THR A 59 -6.85 6.08 17.61
C THR A 59 -6.67 6.15 19.13
N GLY A 60 -6.21 5.07 19.78
CA GLY A 60 -6.12 4.96 21.25
C GLY A 60 -7.47 4.74 21.96
N ALA A 61 -8.61 4.86 21.25
CA ALA A 61 -9.94 4.60 21.80
C ALA A 61 -10.33 3.11 21.67
N LYS A 62 -11.21 2.63 22.57
CA LYS A 62 -11.74 1.26 22.51
C LYS A 62 -12.60 0.99 21.25
N LYS A 63 -13.19 2.05 20.68
CA LYS A 63 -13.96 2.03 19.42
C LYS A 63 -13.42 3.12 18.51
N GLY A 64 -12.97 2.75 17.32
CA GLY A 64 -12.42 3.67 16.33
C GLY A 64 -11.84 2.92 15.12
N PRO A 65 -11.56 3.64 14.03
CA PRO A 65 -10.86 3.06 12.89
C PRO A 65 -9.46 2.60 13.29
N ARG A 66 -8.95 1.63 12.53
CA ARG A 66 -7.56 1.18 12.58
C ARG A 66 -6.98 1.33 11.19
N LEU A 67 -5.68 1.60 11.14
CA LEU A 67 -4.91 1.55 9.90
C LEU A 67 -3.93 0.37 9.97
N ASP A 68 -3.15 0.20 8.92
CA ASP A 68 -2.42 -1.04 8.67
C ASP A 68 -0.95 -0.96 9.14
N ALA A 69 -0.30 0.21 9.04
CA ALA A 69 1.09 0.36 9.47
C ALA A 69 1.50 1.78 9.92
N TRP A 70 2.44 1.82 10.86
CA TRP A 70 3.28 2.97 11.17
C TRP A 70 4.65 2.77 10.50
N ILE A 71 5.05 3.67 9.61
CA ILE A 71 6.30 3.58 8.85
C ILE A 71 7.13 4.84 9.10
N ASP A 72 8.37 4.67 9.56
CA ASP A 72 9.36 5.74 9.66
C ASP A 72 10.07 5.87 8.31
N ASP A 73 10.17 7.10 7.79
CA ASP A 73 10.86 7.38 6.54
C ASP A 73 12.38 7.51 6.68
N GLY A 74 12.91 7.45 7.89
CA GLY A 74 14.33 7.59 8.21
C GLY A 74 14.82 9.05 8.25
N GLN A 75 13.93 10.03 8.10
CA GLN A 75 14.22 11.47 8.09
C GLN A 75 13.32 12.26 9.05
N GLY A 76 12.60 11.58 9.95
CA GLY A 76 11.75 12.22 10.95
C GLY A 76 10.29 12.42 10.49
N LYS A 77 9.85 11.77 9.41
CA LYS A 77 8.42 11.59 9.15
C LYS A 77 7.96 10.21 9.60
N LEU A 78 6.81 10.19 10.25
CA LEU A 78 6.14 8.97 10.67
C LEU A 78 4.82 8.84 9.94
N TYR A 79 4.76 7.94 8.97
CA TYR A 79 3.58 7.72 8.15
C TYR A 79 2.55 6.86 8.88
N GLN A 80 1.34 7.41 9.07
CA GLN A 80 0.16 6.61 9.40
C GLN A 80 -0.43 6.06 8.10
N THR A 81 -0.32 4.75 7.93
CA THR A 81 -0.48 4.12 6.61
C THR A 81 -1.74 3.27 6.52
N GLU A 82 -2.57 3.55 5.52
CA GLU A 82 -3.66 2.69 5.08
C GLU A 82 -3.27 1.99 3.77
N ILE A 83 -3.52 0.69 3.69
CA ILE A 83 -3.16 -0.18 2.57
C ILE A 83 -4.43 -0.76 1.97
N LYS A 84 -4.63 -0.54 0.68
CA LYS A 84 -5.75 -1.09 -0.09
C LYS A 84 -5.24 -1.97 -1.22
N MET A 85 -5.32 -3.27 -0.99
CA MET A 85 -4.92 -4.31 -1.95
C MET A 85 -6.04 -4.66 -2.94
N TRP A 86 -6.71 -3.64 -3.48
CA TRP A 86 -7.72 -3.85 -4.52
C TRP A 86 -7.00 -4.29 -5.81
N GLY A 87 -7.12 -5.57 -6.18
CA GLY A 87 -6.49 -6.11 -7.39
C GLY A 87 -7.24 -5.74 -8.68
N GLY A 88 -6.74 -6.21 -9.83
CA GLY A 88 -7.38 -6.05 -11.14
C GLY A 88 -8.77 -6.70 -11.23
N ASN A 89 -9.02 -7.74 -10.42
CA ASN A 89 -10.31 -8.43 -10.33
C ASN A 89 -11.32 -7.78 -9.36
N ALA A 90 -10.93 -6.71 -8.66
CA ALA A 90 -11.84 -5.96 -7.80
C ALA A 90 -12.76 -5.05 -8.63
N ILE A 91 -13.88 -4.60 -8.05
CA ILE A 91 -14.74 -3.59 -8.68
C ILE A 91 -13.90 -2.34 -8.95
N GLY A 92 -13.79 -1.94 -10.22
CA GLY A 92 -12.97 -0.80 -10.64
C GLY A 92 -11.50 -1.14 -10.96
N GLY A 93 -11.09 -2.40 -10.79
CA GLY A 93 -9.79 -2.91 -11.23
C GLY A 93 -9.64 -2.86 -12.75
N VAL A 94 -8.40 -2.74 -13.22
CA VAL A 94 -8.07 -2.62 -14.63
C VAL A 94 -7.11 -3.74 -15.02
N TYR A 95 -7.49 -4.48 -16.07
CA TYR A 95 -6.58 -5.38 -16.76
C TYR A 95 -5.54 -4.56 -17.51
N LEU A 96 -4.26 -4.78 -17.19
CA LEU A 96 -3.15 -4.14 -17.88
C LEU A 96 -2.62 -5.11 -18.94
N ALA A 97 -2.84 -4.78 -20.22
CA ALA A 97 -2.30 -5.56 -21.32
C ALA A 97 -0.76 -5.40 -21.37
N PRO A 98 0.00 -6.44 -21.75
CA PRO A 98 1.46 -6.39 -21.78
C PRO A 98 2.06 -5.27 -22.65
N ASP A 99 1.31 -4.81 -23.66
CA ASP A 99 1.69 -3.80 -24.64
C ASP A 99 1.03 -2.43 -24.40
N THR A 100 0.44 -2.23 -23.21
CA THR A 100 -0.16 -0.94 -22.85
C THR A 100 0.90 0.16 -22.87
N SER A 101 0.69 1.21 -23.67
CA SER A 101 1.65 2.31 -23.77
C SER A 101 1.72 3.12 -22.47
N HIS A 102 2.82 3.85 -22.26
CA HIS A 102 2.96 4.73 -21.09
C HIS A 102 1.84 5.78 -21.01
N GLU A 103 1.42 6.32 -22.17
CA GLU A 103 0.31 7.27 -22.26
C GLU A 103 -1.02 6.62 -21.82
N GLN A 104 -1.30 5.40 -22.29
CA GLN A 104 -2.49 4.66 -21.88
C GLN A 104 -2.47 4.31 -20.39
N LEU A 105 -1.31 3.93 -19.84
CA LEU A 105 -1.16 3.66 -18.40
C LEU A 105 -1.47 4.91 -17.57
N ARG A 106 -1.02 6.09 -18.02
CA ARG A 106 -1.33 7.36 -17.38
C ARG A 106 -2.83 7.67 -17.41
N GLU A 107 -3.47 7.56 -18.58
CA GLU A 107 -4.91 7.77 -18.72
C GLU A 107 -5.72 6.80 -17.87
N ILE A 108 -5.28 5.54 -17.75
CA ILE A 108 -5.89 4.55 -16.86
C ILE A 108 -5.78 5.02 -15.41
N GLY A 109 -4.59 5.45 -14.99
CA GLY A 109 -4.34 5.84 -13.61
C GLY A 109 -5.12 7.06 -13.14
N GLN A 110 -5.22 8.07 -14.00
CA GLN A 110 -6.04 9.26 -13.74
C GLN A 110 -7.52 8.91 -13.67
N ARG A 111 -7.99 8.07 -14.60
CA ARG A 111 -9.38 7.62 -14.61
C ARG A 111 -9.72 6.84 -13.35
N GLN A 112 -8.84 5.94 -12.89
CA GLN A 112 -9.05 5.23 -11.63
C GLN A 112 -9.10 6.19 -10.44
N TRP A 113 -8.18 7.16 -10.40
CA TRP A 113 -8.13 8.19 -9.36
C TRP A 113 -9.43 9.00 -9.28
N HIS A 114 -9.80 9.69 -10.37
CA HIS A 114 -10.97 10.58 -10.38
C HIS A 114 -12.30 9.85 -10.28
N ARG A 115 -12.38 8.60 -10.76
CA ARG A 115 -13.63 7.83 -10.72
C ARG A 115 -13.89 7.17 -9.38
N TRP A 116 -12.86 6.67 -8.71
CA TRP A 116 -13.05 5.77 -7.56
C TRP A 116 -12.41 6.27 -6.27
N ILE A 117 -11.35 7.08 -6.36
CA ILE A 117 -10.57 7.44 -5.18
C ILE A 117 -10.92 8.85 -4.73
N TRP A 118 -10.88 9.83 -5.63
CA TRP A 118 -10.92 11.24 -5.30
C TRP A 118 -12.07 11.98 -5.96
N ASP A 119 -12.80 12.74 -5.16
CA ASP A 119 -13.84 13.66 -5.57
C ASP A 119 -13.19 15.03 -5.75
N GLN A 120 -12.93 15.42 -7.00
CA GLN A 120 -12.27 16.68 -7.31
C GLN A 120 -13.13 17.89 -6.95
N GLU A 121 -14.46 17.79 -7.05
CA GLU A 121 -15.39 18.88 -6.78
C GLU A 121 -15.46 19.19 -5.28
N ASN A 122 -15.49 18.15 -4.45
CA ASN A 122 -15.59 18.28 -2.99
C ASN A 122 -14.25 18.14 -2.26
N THR A 123 -13.14 17.96 -2.99
CA THR A 123 -11.77 17.82 -2.46
C THR A 123 -11.66 16.77 -1.34
N ARG A 124 -12.22 15.59 -1.57
CA ARG A 124 -12.28 14.51 -0.57
C ARG A 124 -12.12 13.14 -1.20
N PHE A 125 -11.78 12.15 -0.38
CA PHE A 125 -11.89 10.74 -0.80
C PHE A 125 -13.36 10.35 -0.98
N GLN A 126 -13.65 9.65 -2.08
CA GLN A 126 -15.00 9.11 -2.36
C GLN A 126 -15.31 7.91 -1.45
N GLU A 127 -14.31 7.08 -1.20
CA GLU A 127 -14.44 5.86 -0.41
C GLU A 127 -14.15 6.09 1.07
N ALA A 128 -15.14 5.85 1.93
CA ALA A 128 -14.99 5.99 3.38
C ALA A 128 -13.86 5.09 3.94
N LEU A 129 -13.63 3.93 3.32
CA LEU A 129 -12.56 3.01 3.67
C LEU A 129 -11.16 3.56 3.41
N VAL A 130 -11.05 4.54 2.51
CA VAL A 130 -9.81 5.28 2.22
C VAL A 130 -9.74 6.51 3.10
N GLN A 131 -10.86 7.22 3.27
CA GLN A 131 -10.93 8.46 4.05
C GLN A 131 -10.42 8.31 5.49
N LYS A 132 -10.55 7.12 6.12
CA LYS A 132 -10.03 6.87 7.47
C LYS A 132 -8.51 7.09 7.61
N VAL A 133 -7.74 7.07 6.51
CA VAL A 133 -6.30 7.40 6.53
C VAL A 133 -6.06 8.83 7.04
N LEU A 134 -7.06 9.71 6.93
CA LEU A 134 -7.01 11.10 7.43
C LEU A 134 -7.39 11.22 8.91
N THR A 135 -7.87 10.15 9.55
CA THR A 135 -8.18 10.15 10.98
C THR A 135 -6.87 10.11 11.77
N PRO A 136 -6.59 11.07 12.69
CA PRO A 136 -5.38 11.04 13.50
C PRO A 136 -5.25 9.77 14.31
N MET A 137 -4.10 9.11 14.18
CA MET A 137 -3.78 7.90 14.93
C MET A 137 -2.85 8.23 16.09
N LEU A 138 -2.92 7.43 17.17
CA LEU A 138 -2.01 7.56 18.30
C LEU A 138 -0.68 6.88 17.94
N PRO A 139 0.45 7.61 17.88
CA PRO A 139 1.75 6.99 17.64
C PRO A 139 2.10 5.99 18.75
N PRO A 140 2.93 4.97 18.47
CA PRO A 140 3.43 4.04 19.47
C PRO A 140 4.05 4.77 20.67
N SER A 141 3.80 4.28 21.88
CA SER A 141 4.23 4.91 23.13
C SER A 141 5.74 4.98 23.30
N GLU A 142 6.46 4.11 22.60
CA GLU A 142 7.90 3.94 22.68
C GLU A 142 8.67 4.97 21.84
N LEU A 143 7.97 5.68 20.94
CA LEU A 143 8.59 6.72 20.11
C LEU A 143 8.64 8.07 20.82
N ASP A 144 9.76 8.77 20.65
CA ASP A 144 9.85 10.18 20.98
C ASP A 144 9.05 11.02 19.97
N LYS A 145 7.83 11.41 20.35
CA LYS A 145 6.91 12.17 19.50
C LYS A 145 7.46 13.53 19.05
N ALA A 146 8.40 14.11 19.79
CA ALA A 146 9.01 15.39 19.41
C ALA A 146 9.95 15.25 18.20
N SER A 147 10.43 14.04 17.94
CA SER A 147 11.35 13.73 16.84
C SER A 147 10.63 13.47 15.51
N TYR A 148 9.30 13.42 15.49
CA TYR A 148 8.54 13.01 14.31
C TYR A 148 7.46 14.00 13.89
N THR A 149 7.32 14.18 12.58
CA THR A 149 6.12 14.75 11.96
C THR A 149 5.24 13.62 11.45
N VAL A 150 4.00 13.52 11.96
CA VAL A 150 3.05 12.51 11.51
C VAL A 150 2.35 12.97 10.23
N GLU A 151 2.39 12.13 9.20
CA GLU A 151 1.72 12.40 7.92
C GLU A 151 0.92 11.16 7.45
N PRO A 152 -0.23 11.34 6.78
CA PRO A 152 -1.01 10.20 6.29
C PRO A 152 -0.44 9.68 4.97
N LEU A 153 -0.40 8.35 4.85
CA LEU A 153 0.02 7.62 3.64
C LEU A 153 -1.08 6.65 3.22
N LEU A 154 -1.60 6.85 2.02
CA LEU A 154 -2.50 5.91 1.36
C LEU A 154 -1.70 5.07 0.35
N CYS A 155 -1.61 3.78 0.60
CA CYS A 155 -1.00 2.83 -0.32
C CYS A 155 -2.09 2.04 -1.06
N LEU A 156 -2.05 2.09 -2.38
CA LEU A 156 -3.03 1.45 -3.27
C LEU A 156 -2.31 0.46 -4.17
N TRP A 157 -2.89 -0.75 -4.30
CA TRP A 157 -2.41 -1.69 -5.31
C TRP A 157 -2.62 -1.16 -6.73
N TRP A 158 -3.78 -0.55 -6.97
CA TRP A 158 -4.16 0.00 -8.28
C TRP A 158 -3.13 0.96 -8.86
N LEU A 159 -3.08 0.98 -10.19
CA LEU A 159 -2.41 2.01 -10.95
C LEU A 159 -3.19 3.32 -10.77
N VAL A 160 -2.84 4.16 -9.80
CA VAL A 160 -3.52 5.45 -9.58
C VAL A 160 -2.55 6.60 -9.72
N HIS A 161 -3.04 7.73 -10.25
CA HIS A 161 -2.29 8.97 -10.30
C HIS A 161 -3.23 10.19 -10.22
N PRO A 162 -2.99 11.18 -9.34
CA PRO A 162 -3.83 12.36 -9.20
C PRO A 162 -3.65 13.42 -10.29
N ASP A 163 -2.53 13.39 -11.01
CA ASP A 163 -2.17 14.39 -12.03
C ASP A 163 -1.50 13.73 -13.26
N ASP A 164 -0.94 14.53 -14.17
CA ASP A 164 -0.27 14.10 -15.41
C ASP A 164 1.16 13.56 -15.22
N THR A 165 1.67 13.50 -13.99
CA THR A 165 2.99 12.96 -13.71
C THR A 165 2.97 11.43 -13.71
N ASP A 166 4.16 10.85 -13.90
CA ASP A 166 4.35 9.42 -14.14
C ASP A 166 4.99 8.75 -12.92
N THR A 167 4.59 9.17 -11.72
CA THR A 167 5.29 8.83 -10.47
C THR A 167 4.52 7.80 -9.64
N SER A 168 5.25 6.93 -8.94
CA SER A 168 4.63 5.97 -8.01
C SER A 168 4.24 6.59 -6.67
N TRP A 169 4.85 7.74 -6.32
CA TRP A 169 4.61 8.47 -5.08
C TRP A 169 4.21 9.91 -5.38
N THR A 170 3.08 10.34 -4.82
CA THR A 170 2.56 11.70 -5.01
C THR A 170 1.97 12.24 -3.72
N THR A 171 1.80 13.56 -3.66
CA THR A 171 1.29 14.27 -2.48
C THR A 171 0.07 15.08 -2.90
N VAL A 172 -1.07 14.78 -2.29
CA VAL A 172 -2.32 15.48 -2.53
C VAL A 172 -2.53 16.52 -1.44
N PRO A 173 -2.61 17.82 -1.77
CA PRO A 173 -2.88 18.85 -0.79
C PRO A 173 -4.30 18.72 -0.24
N LEU A 174 -4.45 18.99 1.06
CA LEU A 174 -5.72 18.96 1.78
C LEU A 174 -5.97 20.32 2.43
N THR A 175 -7.24 20.61 2.71
CA THR A 175 -7.62 21.72 3.59
C THR A 175 -7.80 21.15 5.01
N PRO A 176 -6.91 21.46 5.97
CA PRO A 176 -7.04 20.94 7.34
C PRO A 176 -8.37 21.32 7.98
N THR A 177 -8.96 20.40 8.73
CA THR A 177 -10.11 20.66 9.61
C THR A 177 -9.84 20.15 11.02
N PRO A 178 -10.67 20.51 12.02
CA PRO A 178 -10.54 19.94 13.37
C PRO A 178 -10.60 18.41 13.41
N GLU A 179 -11.31 17.77 12.47
CA GLU A 179 -11.46 16.31 12.39
C GLU A 179 -10.27 15.62 11.69
N PHE A 180 -9.61 16.31 10.77
CA PHE A 180 -8.38 15.84 10.10
C PHE A 180 -7.38 17.00 9.96
N PRO A 181 -6.38 17.10 10.85
CA PRO A 181 -5.47 18.23 10.92
C PRO A 181 -4.35 18.19 9.87
N PHE A 182 -4.37 17.21 8.96
CA PHE A 182 -3.29 17.00 8.00
C PHE A 182 -3.42 17.96 6.80
N PRO A 183 -2.36 18.69 6.43
CA PRO A 183 -2.36 19.59 5.28
C PRO A 183 -2.20 18.87 3.94
N GLN A 184 -1.85 17.58 3.96
CA GLN A 184 -1.64 16.77 2.79
C GLN A 184 -1.78 15.29 3.10
N VAL A 185 -1.91 14.48 2.05
CA VAL A 185 -1.82 13.02 2.11
C VAL A 185 -0.91 12.50 1.02
N HIS A 186 -0.03 11.57 1.38
CA HIS A 186 0.79 10.86 0.42
C HIS A 186 0.00 9.72 -0.18
N VAL A 187 0.17 9.49 -1.47
CA VAL A 187 -0.42 8.37 -2.20
C VAL A 187 0.69 7.59 -2.85
N PHE A 188 0.74 6.29 -2.57
CA PHE A 188 1.71 5.36 -3.15
C PHE A 188 1.00 4.28 -3.96
N SER A 189 1.32 4.22 -5.25
CA SER A 189 0.76 3.28 -6.22
C SER A 189 1.72 2.10 -6.41
N LEU A 190 1.36 0.92 -5.88
CA LEU A 190 2.22 -0.26 -5.92
C LEU A 190 2.41 -0.78 -7.34
N THR A 191 1.34 -0.83 -8.13
CA THR A 191 1.44 -1.26 -9.54
C THR A 191 2.36 -0.31 -10.30
N ARG A 192 2.22 1.00 -10.12
CA ARG A 192 3.09 1.99 -10.76
C ARG A 192 4.55 1.78 -10.37
N TYR A 193 4.81 1.65 -9.07
CA TYR A 193 6.16 1.43 -8.56
C TYR A 193 6.80 0.20 -9.19
N LEU A 194 6.08 -0.93 -9.22
CA LEU A 194 6.58 -2.16 -9.82
C LEU A 194 6.79 -2.04 -11.33
N MET A 195 6.01 -1.22 -12.04
CA MET A 195 6.24 -0.99 -13.47
C MET A 195 7.49 -0.15 -13.74
N ASP A 196 7.81 0.79 -12.84
CA ASP A 196 8.96 1.69 -12.97
C ASP A 196 10.32 1.04 -12.59
N LEU A 197 10.31 -0.15 -11.95
CA LEU A 197 11.53 -0.88 -11.59
C LEU A 197 12.16 -1.59 -12.79
N GLU A 198 13.49 -1.65 -12.82
CA GLU A 198 14.24 -2.41 -13.83
C GLU A 198 14.47 -3.86 -13.38
N GLU A 199 14.51 -4.12 -12.08
CA GLU A 199 14.81 -5.43 -11.51
C GLU A 199 13.65 -6.41 -11.67
N ASP A 200 13.92 -7.60 -12.21
CA ASP A 200 12.90 -8.64 -12.33
C ASP A 200 12.61 -9.37 -11.00
N VAL A 201 13.57 -9.36 -10.08
CA VAL A 201 13.47 -9.99 -8.77
C VAL A 201 13.80 -8.98 -7.68
N LEU A 202 12.85 -8.78 -6.77
CA LEU A 202 13.00 -7.89 -5.62
C LEU A 202 13.38 -8.68 -4.38
N HIS A 203 14.27 -8.14 -3.56
CA HIS A 203 14.58 -8.68 -2.24
C HIS A 203 13.94 -7.80 -1.17
N LEU A 204 12.80 -8.27 -0.65
CA LEU A 204 11.98 -7.52 0.29
C LEU A 204 12.10 -8.10 1.71
N GLU A 205 12.14 -7.22 2.71
CA GLU A 205 11.99 -7.62 4.11
C GLU A 205 10.50 -7.79 4.41
N LEU A 206 10.05 -9.03 4.59
CA LEU A 206 8.64 -9.39 4.78
C LEU A 206 8.42 -10.18 6.08
N PRO A 207 8.82 -9.66 7.26
CA PRO A 207 8.82 -10.43 8.52
C PRO A 207 7.42 -10.91 8.92
N LEU A 208 6.36 -10.17 8.59
CA LEU A 208 4.98 -10.61 8.87
C LEU A 208 4.55 -11.78 7.99
N LEU A 209 5.02 -11.84 6.75
CA LEU A 209 4.71 -12.97 5.86
C LEU A 209 5.46 -14.22 6.32
N GLU A 210 6.72 -14.07 6.74
CA GLU A 210 7.49 -15.16 7.36
C GLU A 210 6.79 -15.72 8.61
N GLN A 211 6.26 -14.85 9.47
CA GLN A 211 5.46 -15.28 10.62
C GLN A 211 4.17 -16.00 10.21
N ARG A 212 3.50 -15.54 9.14
CA ARG A 212 2.29 -16.20 8.61
C ARG A 212 2.62 -17.60 8.08
N PHE A 213 3.73 -17.77 7.35
CA PHE A 213 4.19 -19.09 6.90
C PHE A 213 4.53 -20.01 8.09
N ALA A 214 5.24 -19.50 9.10
CA ALA A 214 5.51 -20.28 10.31
C ALA A 214 4.24 -20.75 11.04
N TRP A 215 3.14 -19.99 10.98
CA TRP A 215 1.85 -20.45 11.48
C TRP A 215 1.23 -21.54 10.60
N LEU A 216 1.32 -21.42 9.28
CA LEU A 216 0.83 -22.46 8.36
C LEU A 216 1.56 -23.78 8.58
N ASP A 217 2.88 -23.77 8.70
CA ASP A 217 3.70 -24.96 8.97
C ASP A 217 3.29 -25.65 10.29
N ARG A 218 2.88 -24.86 11.29
CA ARG A 218 2.40 -25.39 12.58
C ARG A 218 1.00 -25.98 12.50
N ILE A 219 0.14 -25.46 11.63
CA ILE A 219 -1.24 -25.94 11.45
C ILE A 219 -1.27 -27.18 10.55
N PHE A 220 -0.41 -27.21 9.53
CA PHE A 220 -0.30 -28.26 8.53
C PHE A 220 1.11 -28.88 8.56
N PRO A 221 1.46 -29.60 9.63
CA PRO A 221 2.77 -30.22 9.72
C PRO A 221 2.94 -31.25 8.59
N ASP A 222 4.15 -31.33 8.05
CA ASP A 222 4.50 -32.37 7.08
C ASP A 222 4.14 -33.75 7.65
N PRO A 223 3.54 -34.64 6.84
CA PRO A 223 3.37 -36.02 7.26
C PRO A 223 4.75 -36.62 7.57
N PRO A 224 4.87 -37.47 8.60
CA PRO A 224 6.13 -38.14 8.89
C PRO A 224 6.62 -38.84 7.62
N ALA A 225 7.88 -38.60 7.26
CA ALA A 225 8.50 -39.23 6.10
C ALA A 225 8.37 -40.76 6.22
N LEU A 226 7.77 -41.38 5.19
CA LEU A 226 7.62 -42.83 5.06
C LEU A 226 8.90 -43.49 4.55
#